data_AF-R7D352-F1
#
_entry.id   AF-R7D352-F1
#
_cell.length_a   1.000
_cell.length_b   1.000
_cell.length_c   1.000
_cell.angle_alpha   90.00
_cell.angle_beta   90.00
_cell.angle_gamma   90.00
#
_symmetry.space_group_name_H-M   'P 1'
#
loop_
_entity.id
_entity.type
_entity.pdbx_description
1 polymer ?
#
loop_
_entity_poly.entity_id
_entity_poly.type
_entity_poly.pdbx_seq_one_letter_code
_entity_poly.pdbx_strand_id
1 'polypeptide(L)' 'MSETTVHTFDDVMARMDDIVAAVRAKDASLEHSLDLFDEAIALGSKAVEMVDNFELSDREAAQLEETSAKDDSHSESAVE' A
#
# COMPACT_ATOMS: atom_id res chain seq x y z
N MET A 1 -25.38 -10.49 4.13
CA MET A 1 -24.51 -9.29 4.22
C MET A 1 -23.15 -9.83 4.62
N SER A 2 -22.37 -10.29 3.63
CA SER A 2 -21.03 -10.84 3.88
C SER A 2 -20.09 -9.65 3.87
N GLU A 3 -19.67 -9.19 5.04
CA GLU A 3 -18.48 -8.36 5.17
C GLU A 3 -17.30 -9.23 4.70
N THR A 4 -16.97 -9.16 3.41
CA THR A 4 -15.74 -9.74 2.88
C THR A 4 -14.60 -8.92 3.44
N THR A 5 -14.18 -9.29 4.65
CA THR A 5 -13.10 -8.61 5.32
C THR A 5 -11.83 -8.83 4.50
N VAL A 6 -11.33 -7.76 3.91
CA VAL A 6 -10.14 -7.74 3.04
C VAL A 6 -8.91 -7.99 3.92
N HIS A 7 -8.56 -9.26 4.12
CA HIS A 7 -7.57 -9.70 5.11
C HIS A 7 -6.19 -9.95 4.53
N THR A 8 -6.13 -10.35 3.27
CA THR A 8 -4.89 -10.76 2.60
C THR A 8 -4.63 -9.93 1.34
N PHE A 9 -3.39 -9.99 0.84
CA PHE A 9 -3.03 -9.35 -0.43
C PHE A 9 -3.87 -9.86 -1.60
N ASP A 10 -4.21 -11.16 -1.60
CA ASP A 10 -5.08 -11.78 -2.61
C ASP A 10 -6.49 -11.19 -2.57
N ASP A 11 -7.04 -10.94 -1.37
CA ASP A 11 -8.34 -10.28 -1.22
C ASP A 11 -8.32 -8.84 -1.76
N VAL A 12 -7.21 -8.12 -1.56
CA VAL A 12 -7.02 -6.76 -2.07
C VAL A 12 -6.99 -6.77 -3.60
N MET A 13 -6.26 -7.72 -4.20
CA MET A 13 -6.20 -7.89 -5.65
C MET A 13 -7.56 -8.27 -6.25
N ALA A 14 -8.26 -9.24 -5.64
CA ALA A 14 -9.59 -9.64 -6.06
C ALA A 14 -10.58 -8.46 -6.03
N ARG A 15 -10.50 -7.60 -5.00
CA ARG A 15 -11.33 -6.40 -4.91
C ARG A 15 -10.99 -5.36 -5.98
N MET A 16 -9.71 -5.19 -6.32
CA MET A 16 -9.29 -4.32 -7.41
C MET A 16 -9.82 -4.80 -8.77
N ASP A 17 -9.83 -6.11 -9.02
CA ASP A 17 -10.39 -6.69 -10.24
C ASP A 17 -11.92 -6.49 -10.34
N ASP A 18 -12.65 -6.62 -9.22
CA ASP A 18 -14.09 -6.31 -9.17
C ASP A 18 -14.36 -4.84 -9.51
N ILE A 19 -13.55 -3.91 -8.98
CA ILE A 19 -13.63 -2.48 -9.31
C ILE A 19 -13.39 -2.25 -10.80
N VAL A 20 -12.38 -2.89 -11.39
CA VAL A 20 -12.08 -2.79 -12.84
C VAL A 20 -13.26 -3.30 -13.67
N ALA A 21 -13.88 -4.42 -13.28
CA ALA A 21 -15.05 -4.97 -13.93
C ALA A 21 -16.26 -4.01 -13.85
N ALA A 22 -16.48 -3.41 -12.68
CA ALA A 22 -17.56 -2.44 -12.46
C ALA A 22 -17.38 -1.16 -13.28
N VAL A 23 -16.17 -0.60 -13.34
CA VAL A 23 -15.87 0.60 -14.15
C VAL A 23 -15.98 0.31 -15.67
N ARG A 24 -15.66 -0.92 -16.10
CA ARG A 24 -15.82 -1.33 -17.50
C ARG A 24 -17.29 -1.58 -17.88
N ALA A 25 -18.14 -1.87 -16.92
CA ALA A 25 -19.57 -1.96 -17.17
C ALA A 25 -20.09 -0.56 -17.52
N LYS A 26 -20.62 -0.39 -18.74
CA LYS A 26 -21.13 0.89 -19.27
C LYS A 26 -22.37 1.44 -18.52
N ASP A 27 -22.78 0.78 -17.45
CA ASP A 27 -23.89 1.16 -16.57
C ASP A 27 -23.44 1.95 -15.33
N ALA A 28 -22.12 2.13 -15.10
CA ALA A 28 -21.62 2.95 -14.02
C ALA A 28 -21.74 4.45 -14.37
N SER A 29 -22.38 5.22 -13.49
CA SER A 29 -22.36 6.68 -13.59
C SER A 29 -20.94 7.22 -13.34
N LEU A 30 -20.66 8.44 -13.78
CA LEU A 30 -19.37 9.07 -13.55
C LEU A 30 -19.06 9.19 -12.05
N GLU A 31 -20.04 9.58 -11.24
CA GLU A 31 -19.93 9.68 -9.78
C GLU A 31 -19.58 8.31 -9.17
N HIS A 32 -20.29 7.25 -9.58
CA HIS A 32 -20.00 5.90 -9.11
C HIS A 32 -18.60 5.41 -9.55
N SER A 33 -18.15 5.80 -10.74
CA SER A 33 -16.80 5.47 -11.22
C SER A 33 -15.71 6.20 -10.43
N LEU A 34 -15.99 7.41 -9.94
CA LEU A 34 -15.07 8.18 -9.09
C LEU A 34 -14.98 7.59 -7.69
N ASP A 35 -16.11 7.20 -7.09
CA ASP A 35 -16.11 6.51 -5.79
C ASP A 35 -15.29 5.21 -5.85
N LEU A 36 -15.47 4.42 -6.91
CA LEU A 36 -14.71 3.19 -7.15
C LEU A 36 -13.22 3.46 -7.39
N PHE A 37 -12.89 4.59 -8.01
CA PHE A 37 -11.50 4.99 -8.21
C PHE A 37 -10.82 5.35 -6.89
N ASP A 38 -11.48 6.13 -6.02
CA ASP A 38 -10.96 6.44 -4.69
C ASP A 38 -10.78 5.17 -3.84
N GLU A 39 -11.71 4.21 -3.94
CA GLU A 39 -11.56 2.89 -3.31
C GLU A 39 -10.31 2.15 -3.84
N ALA A 40 -10.06 2.18 -5.15
CA ALA A 40 -8.88 1.55 -5.75
C ALA A 40 -7.56 2.20 -5.28
N ILE A 41 -7.54 3.52 -5.09
CA ILE A 41 -6.35 4.22 -4.56
C ILE A 41 -6.06 3.78 -3.11
N ALA A 42 -7.09 3.66 -2.28
CA ALA A 42 -6.94 3.20 -0.90
C ALA A 42 -6.45 1.74 -0.85
N LEU A 43 -7.01 0.87 -1.69
CA LEU A 43 -6.58 -0.52 -1.82
C LEU A 43 -5.14 -0.65 -2.32
N GLY A 44 -4.75 0.15 -3.32
CA GLY A 44 -3.39 0.19 -3.83
C GLY A 44 -2.38 0.63 -2.76
N SER A 45 -2.73 1.65 -1.97
CA SER A 45 -1.89 2.11 -0.85
C SER A 45 -1.70 1.01 0.20
N LYS A 46 -2.78 0.29 0.54
CA LYS A 46 -2.75 -0.85 1.47
C LYS A 46 -1.92 -2.02 0.92
N ALA A 47 -2.01 -2.30 -0.38
CA ALA A 47 -1.22 -3.34 -1.04
C ALA A 47 0.28 -3.03 -0.97
N VAL A 48 0.66 -1.77 -1.23
CA VAL A 48 2.05 -1.32 -1.12
C VAL A 48 2.56 -1.49 0.31
N GLU A 49 1.80 -1.06 1.31
CA GLU A 49 2.16 -1.22 2.74
C GLU A 49 2.34 -2.71 3.13
N MET A 50 1.48 -3.60 2.64
CA MET A 50 1.60 -5.04 2.91
C MET A 50 2.86 -5.66 2.29
N VAL A 51 3.26 -5.20 1.10
CA VAL A 51 4.51 -5.66 0.44
C VAL A 51 5.71 -5.15 1.23
N ASP A 52 5.73 -3.86 1.58
CA ASP A 52 6.78 -3.24 2.39
C ASP A 52 6.99 -3.97 3.72
N ASN A 53 5.89 -4.33 4.39
CA ASN A 53 5.93 -5.02 5.68
C ASN A 53 6.32 -6.51 5.58
N PHE A 54 6.23 -7.12 4.39
CA PHE A 54 6.69 -8.50 4.15
C PHE A 54 8.16 -8.56 3.74
N GLU A 55 8.72 -7.47 3.19
CA GLU A 55 10.10 -7.38 2.67
C GLU A 55 11.15 -6.92 3.70
N LEU A 56 10.83 -6.84 5.00
CA LEU A 56 11.86 -6.68 6.05
C LEU A 56 12.02 -7.99 6.82
N SER A 57 12.92 -8.85 6.33
CA SER A 57 13.47 -9.90 7.20
C SER A 57 14.20 -9.23 8.38
N ASP A 58 14.27 -9.86 9.57
CA ASP A 58 14.92 -9.27 10.78
C ASP A 58 16.32 -8.68 10.49
N ARG A 59 17.00 -9.25 9.50
CA ARG A 59 18.32 -8.82 9.01
C ARG A 59 18.30 -7.50 8.21
N GLU A 60 17.24 -7.23 7.47
CA GLU A 60 17.06 -6.02 6.66
C GLU A 60 16.58 -4.85 7.52
N ALA A 61 15.72 -5.11 8.50
CA ALA A 61 15.38 -4.15 9.55
C ALA A 61 16.62 -3.74 10.37
N ALA A 62 17.47 -4.70 10.75
CA ALA A 62 18.73 -4.42 11.45
C ALA A 62 19.73 -3.62 10.62
N GLN A 63 19.79 -3.83 9.30
CA GLN A 63 20.64 -3.05 8.40
C GLN A 63 20.10 -1.64 8.18
N LEU A 64 18.77 -1.46 8.07
CA LEU A 64 18.15 -0.14 8.01
C LEU A 64 18.45 0.68 9.27
N GLU A 65 18.32 0.08 10.46
CA GLU A 65 18.65 0.71 11.75
C GLU A 65 20.14 1.08 11.84
N GLU A 66 21.06 0.22 11.37
CA GLU A 66 22.49 0.54 11.29
C GLU A 66 22.78 1.69 10.31
N THR A 67 22.08 1.77 9.18
CA THR A 67 22.27 2.84 8.19
C THR A 67 21.68 4.18 8.64
N SER A 68 20.51 4.19 9.29
CA SER A 68 19.91 5.40 9.85
C SER A 68 20.72 5.97 11.01
N ALA A 69 21.30 5.12 11.88
CA ALA A 69 22.20 5.57 12.94
C ALA A 69 23.53 6.17 12.41
N LYS A 70 23.93 5.79 11.20
CA LYS A 70 25.17 6.28 10.55
C LYS A 70 24.98 7.62 9.84
N ASP A 71 23.75 7.92 9.41
CA ASP A 71 23.39 9.19 8.77
C ASP A 71 23.30 10.33 9.79
N ASP A 72 22.70 10.09 10.96
CA ASP A 72 22.65 11.06 12.08
C ASP A 72 24.06 11.46 12.57
N SER A 73 24.98 10.50 12.63
CA SER A 73 26.37 10.76 13.05
C SER A 73 27.20 11.54 12.03
N HIS A 74 26.75 11.68 10.77
CA HIS A 74 27.46 12.47 9.75
C HIS A 74 26.98 13.92 9.68
N SER A 75 25.76 14.23 10.13
CA SER A 75 25.23 15.60 10.18
C SER A 75 25.78 16.43 11.36
N GLU A 76 26.17 15.81 12.47
CA GLU A 76 26.73 16.53 13.63
C GLU A 76 28.21 16.95 13.47
N SER A 77 28.95 16.42 12.48
CA SER A 77 30.36 16.76 12.27
C SER A 77 30.60 17.95 11.33
N ALA A 78 29.54 18.54 10.74
CA ALA A 78 29.66 19.66 9.79
C ALA A 78 29.36 21.05 10.39
N VAL A 79 29.28 21.15 11.72
CA VAL A 79 29.07 22.40 12.47
C VAL A 79 30.13 22.58 13.57
N GLU A 80 31.42 22.62 13.19
CA GLU A 80 32.47 23.28 13.99
C GLU A 80 33.46 24.04 13.11
#